data_AF-A0A7S4D5H2-F1
#
_entry.id   AF-A0A7S4D5H2-F1
#
_cell.length_a   1.000
_cell.length_b   1.000
_cell.length_c   1.000
_cell.angle_alpha   90.00
_cell.angle_beta   90.00
_cell.angle_gamma   90.00
#
_symmetry.space_group_name_H-M   'P 1'
#
loop_
_entity.id
_entity.type
_entity.pdbx_description
1 polymer ?
#
loop_
_entity_poly.entity_id
_entity_poly.type
_entity_poly.pdbx_seq_one_letter_code
_entity_poly.pdbx_strand_id
1 'polypeptide(L)'
;KHQKALGLRISQGEINKAVEARTLQCTHFDAFRFFVPEARPFNKEQLTREAQAATDQPGCVHATMDLFKWALKLCPLLPSALLAEAAALALEARALDVRASPYDARAYSDRRFDLSPIKVETAEGRVQYQHIQEGLWQKSIPLRASLIEEYEKVLRQYYLLMEEQEPGERGEGSISSSCGGGKQGKQHRATPSSGSSSTNELGRYDLYR
;
A
#
# COMPACT_ATOMS: atom_id res chain seq x y z
N LYS A 1 -17.32 -1.37 17.99
CA LYS A 1 -17.17 -0.99 19.43
C LYS A 1 -17.30 -2.24 20.33
N HIS A 2 -16.41 -3.23 20.17
CA HIS A 2 -16.39 -4.49 20.96
C HIS A 2 -15.09 -4.63 21.79
N GLN A 3 -14.51 -3.52 22.23
CA GLN A 3 -13.26 -3.50 23.03
C GLN A 3 -13.45 -3.94 24.50
N LYS A 4 -14.65 -4.35 24.92
CA LYS A 4 -14.93 -4.75 26.31
C LYS A 4 -14.25 -6.06 26.75
N ALA A 5 -13.68 -6.85 25.83
CA ALA A 5 -13.13 -8.18 26.15
C ALA A 5 -11.64 -8.20 26.50
N LEU A 6 -10.88 -7.15 26.17
CA LEU A 6 -9.43 -7.09 26.40
C LEU A 6 -9.12 -6.07 27.50
N GLY A 7 -8.46 -6.50 28.56
CA GLY A 7 -8.01 -5.63 29.64
C GLY A 7 -6.91 -4.68 29.16
N LEU A 8 -6.88 -3.46 29.70
CA LEU A 8 -5.76 -2.54 29.48
C LEU A 8 -4.55 -2.99 30.30
N ARG A 9 -3.34 -2.87 29.73
CA ARG A 9 -2.07 -3.15 30.42
C ARG A 9 -1.53 -1.94 31.20
N ILE A 10 -2.01 -0.75 30.86
CA ILE A 10 -1.72 0.54 31.49
C ILE A 10 -3.02 1.31 31.66
N SER A 11 -3.09 2.21 32.63
CA SER A 11 -4.29 3.02 32.87
C SER A 11 -4.58 3.97 31.69
N GLN A 12 -5.85 4.39 31.56
CA GLN A 12 -6.22 5.41 30.57
C GLN A 12 -5.40 6.70 30.73
N GLY A 13 -5.08 7.10 31.97
CA GLY A 13 -4.24 8.27 32.24
C GLY A 13 -2.82 8.12 31.73
N GLU A 14 -2.24 6.91 31.78
CA GLU A 14 -0.92 6.63 31.19
C GLU A 14 -0.95 6.64 29.66
N ILE A 15 -2.03 6.12 29.05
CA ILE A 15 -2.23 6.20 27.59
C ILE A 15 -2.26 7.65 27.15
N ASN A 16 -3.07 8.48 27.83
CA ASN A 16 -3.19 9.91 27.52
C ASN A 16 -1.84 10.62 27.65
N LYS A 17 -1.12 10.41 28.76
CA LYS A 17 0.23 10.96 28.96
C LYS A 17 1.20 10.56 27.83
N ALA A 18 1.15 9.30 27.37
CA ALA A 18 2.01 8.83 26.30
C ALA A 18 1.70 9.50 24.96
N VAL A 19 0.41 9.73 24.66
CA VAL A 19 -0.06 10.44 23.46
C VAL A 19 0.28 11.93 23.52
N GLU A 20 0.04 12.58 24.66
CA GLU A 20 0.23 14.03 24.84
C GLU A 20 1.71 14.43 24.92
N ALA A 21 2.57 13.56 25.45
CA ALA A 21 3.99 13.87 25.64
C ALA A 21 4.79 13.97 24.34
N ARG A 22 4.22 13.57 23.20
CA ARG A 22 4.95 13.44 21.93
C ARG A 22 4.09 13.75 20.72
N THR A 23 4.72 14.21 19.66
CA THR A 23 4.09 14.28 18.34
C THR A 23 3.95 12.86 17.76
N LEU A 24 2.73 12.44 17.44
CA LEU A 24 2.48 11.19 16.71
C LEU A 24 2.95 11.34 15.26
N GLN A 25 3.50 10.27 14.69
CA GLN A 25 4.08 10.27 13.33
C GLN A 25 3.38 9.25 12.43
N CYS A 26 2.06 9.07 12.60
CA CYS A 26 1.30 8.20 11.72
C CYS A 26 1.24 8.82 10.33
N THR A 27 1.62 8.05 9.32
CA THR A 27 1.60 8.44 7.91
C THR A 27 0.53 7.69 7.11
N HIS A 28 -0.12 6.70 7.72
CA HIS A 28 -1.11 5.85 7.06
C HIS A 28 -2.54 6.30 7.35
N PHE A 29 -3.24 6.79 6.32
CA PHE A 29 -4.59 7.37 6.48
C PHE A 29 -5.60 6.39 7.11
N ASP A 30 -5.59 5.13 6.68
CA ASP A 30 -6.54 4.12 7.16
C ASP A 30 -6.33 3.77 8.64
N ALA A 31 -5.16 4.05 9.23
CA ALA A 31 -4.94 3.97 10.68
C ALA A 31 -5.35 5.28 11.36
N PHE A 32 -4.91 6.43 10.83
CA PHE A 32 -5.19 7.75 11.39
C PHE A 32 -6.68 8.06 11.53
N ARG A 33 -7.53 7.66 10.57
CA ARG A 33 -8.98 7.91 10.66
C ARG A 33 -9.67 7.23 11.84
N PHE A 34 -9.04 6.22 12.44
CA PHE A 34 -9.50 5.56 13.67
C PHE A 34 -9.01 6.21 14.97
N PHE A 35 -8.15 7.23 14.89
CA PHE A 35 -7.78 8.01 16.07
C PHE A 35 -9.04 8.65 16.66
N VAL A 36 -9.14 8.59 17.99
CA VAL A 36 -10.15 9.36 18.72
C VAL A 36 -9.96 10.84 18.43
N PRO A 37 -11.05 11.64 18.36
CA PRO A 37 -10.98 13.05 17.97
C PRO A 37 -9.91 13.85 18.72
N GLU A 38 -9.74 13.56 20.01
CA GLU A 38 -8.80 14.23 20.92
C GLU A 38 -7.33 13.90 20.60
N ALA A 39 -7.06 12.75 19.98
CA ALA A 39 -5.70 12.32 19.63
C ALA A 39 -5.25 12.84 18.25
N ARG A 40 -6.17 13.19 17.35
CA ARG A 40 -5.85 13.63 15.98
C ARG A 40 -4.93 14.85 15.92
N PRO A 41 -5.12 15.91 16.74
CA PRO A 41 -4.25 17.10 16.71
C PRO A 41 -2.79 16.81 17.09
N PHE A 42 -2.52 15.68 17.77
CA PHE A 42 -1.16 15.30 18.15
C PHE A 42 -0.37 14.65 17.01
N ASN A 43 -1.02 14.26 15.90
CA ASN A 43 -0.31 13.76 14.74
C ASN A 43 0.36 14.90 13.96
N LYS A 44 1.62 14.69 13.56
CA LYS A 44 2.44 15.64 12.81
C LYS A 44 1.71 16.21 11.59
N GLU A 45 0.93 15.35 10.91
CA GLU A 45 0.15 15.72 9.73
C GLU A 45 -1.31 15.30 9.91
N GLN A 46 -2.24 16.10 9.38
CA GLN A 46 -3.65 15.74 9.33
C GLN A 46 -3.91 15.00 8.02
N LEU A 47 -3.92 13.67 8.08
CA LEU A 47 -4.01 12.83 6.89
C LEU A 47 -5.41 12.87 6.28
N THR A 48 -5.48 12.86 4.95
CA THR A 48 -6.72 12.76 4.18
C THR A 48 -6.68 11.56 3.25
N ARG A 49 -7.85 11.13 2.77
CA ARG A 49 -7.95 10.01 1.82
C ARG A 49 -7.31 10.37 0.49
N GLU A 50 -7.48 11.62 0.08
CA GLU A 50 -7.00 12.15 -1.19
C GLU A 50 -5.47 12.22 -1.23
N ALA A 51 -4.84 12.53 -0.09
CA ALA A 51 -3.39 12.62 0.03
C ALA A 51 -2.72 11.26 0.33
N GLN A 52 -3.49 10.19 0.56
CA GLN A 52 -2.99 8.90 1.05
C GLN A 52 -1.81 8.36 0.22
N ALA A 53 -1.88 8.46 -1.12
CA ALA A 53 -0.81 7.97 -1.99
C ALA A 53 0.52 8.73 -1.83
N ALA A 54 0.48 9.99 -1.40
CA ALA A 54 1.66 10.83 -1.19
C ALA A 54 2.21 10.72 0.25
N THR A 55 1.34 10.40 1.22
CA THR A 55 1.71 10.37 2.65
C THR A 55 2.08 8.99 3.15
N ASP A 56 1.47 7.91 2.63
CA ASP A 56 1.66 6.55 3.15
C ASP A 56 3.13 6.10 3.01
N GLN A 57 3.83 5.99 4.14
CA GLN A 57 5.20 5.47 4.15
C GLN A 57 5.22 3.93 4.08
N PRO A 58 6.04 3.33 3.18
CA PRO A 58 6.07 1.88 3.01
C PRO A 58 6.59 1.12 4.23
N GLY A 59 7.34 1.80 5.12
CA GLY A 59 7.83 1.24 6.38
C GLY A 59 6.76 1.12 7.47
N CYS A 60 5.59 1.74 7.32
CA CYS A 60 4.52 1.63 8.30
C CYS A 60 4.01 0.18 8.38
N VAL A 61 3.78 -0.32 9.60
CA VAL A 61 3.21 -1.67 9.82
C VAL A 61 1.92 -1.90 9.04
N HIS A 62 1.08 -0.86 8.93
CA HIS A 62 -0.19 -0.92 8.20
C HIS A 62 0.00 -0.97 6.69
N ALA A 63 1.02 -0.29 6.15
CA ALA A 63 1.36 -0.37 4.73
C ALA A 63 1.83 -1.78 4.35
N THR A 64 2.42 -2.53 5.28
CA THR A 64 2.75 -3.96 5.08
C THR A 64 1.50 -4.84 5.17
N MET A 65 0.61 -4.60 6.14
CA MET A 65 -0.67 -5.32 6.24
C MET A 65 -1.55 -5.15 4.98
N ASP A 66 -1.51 -3.96 4.38
CA ASP A 66 -2.27 -3.61 3.18
C ASP A 66 -1.88 -4.42 1.94
N LEU A 67 -0.71 -5.06 1.90
CA LEU A 67 -0.32 -5.92 0.79
C LEU A 67 -1.31 -7.07 0.61
N PHE A 68 -1.87 -7.60 1.69
CA PHE A 68 -2.92 -8.62 1.60
C PHE A 68 -4.21 -8.05 1.00
N LYS A 69 -4.60 -6.82 1.37
CA LYS A 69 -5.76 -6.13 0.76
C LYS A 69 -5.57 -5.97 -0.74
N TRP A 70 -4.38 -5.57 -1.19
CA TRP A 70 -4.08 -5.42 -2.61
C TRP A 70 -4.04 -6.76 -3.34
N ALA A 71 -3.42 -7.79 -2.75
CA ALA A 71 -3.43 -9.13 -3.31
C ALA A 71 -4.86 -9.67 -3.48
N LEU A 72 -5.72 -9.50 -2.46
CA LEU A 72 -7.13 -9.90 -2.53
C LEU A 72 -7.90 -9.19 -3.66
N LYS A 73 -7.65 -7.89 -3.88
CA LYS A 73 -8.30 -7.13 -4.96
C LYS A 73 -7.91 -7.62 -6.35
N LEU A 74 -6.74 -8.24 -6.48
CA LEU A 74 -6.26 -8.80 -7.74
C LEU A 74 -6.66 -10.26 -7.93
N CYS A 75 -7.29 -10.91 -6.96
CA CYS A 75 -7.84 -12.26 -7.17
C CYS A 75 -9.01 -12.24 -8.18
N PRO A 76 -9.11 -13.25 -9.07
CA PRO A 76 -8.29 -14.46 -9.18
C PRO A 76 -7.07 -14.33 -10.11
N LEU A 77 -6.66 -13.12 -10.48
CA LEU A 77 -5.62 -12.84 -11.46
C LEU A 77 -4.19 -13.04 -10.91
N LEU A 78 -4.03 -13.19 -9.60
CA LEU A 78 -2.73 -13.48 -8.96
C LEU A 78 -2.49 -14.97 -8.75
N PRO A 79 -1.22 -15.43 -8.82
CA PRO A 79 -0.81 -16.71 -8.26
C PRO A 79 -1.23 -16.84 -6.79
N SER A 80 -1.84 -17.96 -6.43
CA SER A 80 -2.30 -18.21 -5.05
C SER A 80 -1.17 -18.17 -4.01
N ALA A 81 0.07 -18.48 -4.43
CA ALA A 81 1.26 -18.37 -3.58
C ALA A 81 1.49 -16.94 -3.09
N LEU A 82 1.39 -15.93 -3.97
CA LEU A 82 1.57 -14.53 -3.60
C LEU A 82 0.47 -14.05 -2.64
N LEU A 83 -0.77 -14.53 -2.83
CA LEU A 83 -1.86 -14.26 -1.89
C LEU A 83 -1.55 -14.84 -0.49
N ALA A 84 -1.04 -16.07 -0.44
CA ALA A 84 -0.70 -16.73 0.82
C ALA A 84 0.49 -16.05 1.52
N GLU A 85 1.51 -15.62 0.77
CA GLU A 85 2.64 -14.84 1.30
C GLU A 85 2.19 -13.49 1.86
N ALA A 86 1.34 -12.76 1.13
CA ALA A 86 0.78 -11.51 1.60
C ALA A 86 -0.08 -11.70 2.86
N ALA A 87 -0.88 -12.77 2.92
CA ALA A 87 -1.67 -13.11 4.10
C ALA A 87 -0.77 -13.42 5.31
N ALA A 88 0.29 -14.21 5.12
CA ALA A 88 1.23 -14.55 6.18
C ALA A 88 1.93 -13.31 6.74
N LEU A 89 2.44 -12.44 5.86
CA LEU A 89 3.11 -11.20 6.28
C LEU A 89 2.13 -10.22 6.95
N ALA A 90 0.89 -10.13 6.48
CA ALA A 90 -0.14 -9.31 7.12
C ALA A 90 -0.50 -9.81 8.53
N LEU A 91 -0.46 -11.13 8.78
CA LEU A 91 -0.66 -11.69 10.11
C LEU A 91 0.52 -11.38 11.05
N GLU A 92 1.77 -11.46 10.58
CA GLU A 92 2.94 -11.04 11.35
C GLU A 92 2.86 -9.55 11.73
N ALA A 93 2.50 -8.70 10.76
CA ALA A 93 2.33 -7.28 10.99
C ALA A 93 1.16 -6.97 11.95
N ARG A 94 0.05 -7.72 11.86
CA ARG A 94 -1.05 -7.63 12.82
C ARG A 94 -0.61 -8.03 14.23
N ALA A 95 0.20 -9.06 14.37
CA ALA A 95 0.72 -9.45 15.67
C ALA A 95 1.56 -8.32 16.29
N LEU A 96 2.43 -7.67 15.51
CA LEU A 96 3.18 -6.49 15.98
C LEU A 96 2.24 -5.34 16.41
N ASP A 97 1.24 -5.01 15.60
CA ASP A 97 0.24 -3.97 15.89
C ASP A 97 -0.51 -4.24 17.21
N VAL A 98 -0.97 -5.48 17.41
CA VAL A 98 -1.64 -5.91 18.65
C VAL A 98 -0.71 -5.78 19.86
N ARG A 99 0.56 -6.21 19.74
CA ARG A 99 1.54 -6.12 20.82
C ARG A 99 1.86 -4.67 21.21
N ALA A 100 1.81 -3.73 20.28
CA ALA A 100 2.04 -2.31 20.54
C ALA A 100 0.83 -1.59 21.15
N SER A 101 -0.34 -2.23 21.12
CA SER A 101 -1.58 -1.65 21.64
C SER A 101 -1.53 -1.45 23.17
N PRO A 102 -2.46 -0.65 23.74
CA PRO A 102 -2.57 -0.50 25.20
C PRO A 102 -3.29 -1.69 25.87
N TYR A 103 -3.62 -2.74 25.11
CA TYR A 103 -4.31 -3.92 25.62
C TYR A 103 -3.33 -5.04 25.97
N ASP A 104 -3.72 -5.87 26.92
CA ASP A 104 -3.01 -7.12 27.22
C ASP A 104 -3.65 -8.28 26.44
N ALA A 105 -2.97 -8.71 25.38
CA ALA A 105 -3.42 -9.78 24.51
C ALA A 105 -2.68 -11.12 24.75
N ARG A 106 -1.91 -11.26 25.83
CA ARG A 106 -1.10 -12.47 26.12
C ARG A 106 -1.89 -13.76 26.12
N ALA A 107 -3.15 -13.71 26.58
CA ALA A 107 -4.03 -14.87 26.63
C ALA A 107 -4.37 -15.44 25.23
N TYR A 108 -4.13 -14.68 24.17
CA TYR A 108 -4.37 -15.07 22.78
C TYR A 108 -3.09 -15.48 22.04
N SER A 109 -1.94 -15.51 22.73
CA SER A 109 -0.70 -16.04 22.15
C SER A 109 -0.86 -17.53 21.81
N ASP A 110 -0.28 -17.95 20.70
CA ASP A 110 -0.21 -19.36 20.31
C ASP A 110 1.22 -19.72 19.84
N ARG A 111 1.38 -20.92 19.26
CA ARG A 111 2.68 -21.39 18.76
C ARG A 111 3.25 -20.57 17.61
N ARG A 112 2.43 -19.77 16.92
CA ARG A 112 2.84 -18.97 15.75
C ARG A 112 3.05 -17.51 16.13
N PHE A 113 2.24 -16.96 17.01
CA PHE A 113 2.28 -15.55 17.38
C PHE A 113 2.35 -15.37 18.90
N ASP A 114 3.46 -14.76 19.35
CA ASP A 114 3.55 -14.18 20.69
C ASP A 114 2.89 -12.80 20.70
N LEU A 115 1.84 -12.65 21.49
CA LEU A 115 1.11 -11.40 21.69
C LEU A 115 1.46 -10.71 23.02
N SER A 116 2.64 -11.00 23.58
CA SER A 116 3.19 -10.28 24.72
C SER A 116 3.43 -8.80 24.38
N PRO A 117 2.94 -7.87 25.23
CA PRO A 117 3.00 -6.45 24.94
C PRO A 117 4.41 -5.92 24.71
N ILE A 118 4.54 -5.07 23.71
CA ILE A 118 5.66 -4.16 23.52
C ILE A 118 5.25 -2.82 24.09
N LYS A 119 5.95 -2.38 25.14
CA LYS A 119 5.63 -1.18 25.91
C LYS A 119 6.06 0.10 25.18
N VAL A 120 5.36 0.46 24.10
CA VAL A 120 5.70 1.62 23.24
C VAL A 120 5.62 2.98 23.95
N GLU A 121 5.07 3.05 25.14
CA GLU A 121 5.17 4.22 26.04
C GLU A 121 6.60 4.44 26.55
N THR A 122 7.45 3.40 26.61
CA THR A 122 8.86 3.51 27.01
C THR A 122 9.80 3.66 25.81
N ALA A 123 11.03 4.14 26.05
CA ALA A 123 12.02 4.30 24.98
C ALA A 123 12.46 2.95 24.41
N GLU A 124 12.68 1.98 25.28
CA GLU A 124 13.12 0.63 24.95
C GLU A 124 12.06 -0.09 24.12
N GLY A 125 10.78 0.02 24.52
CA GLY A 125 9.68 -0.57 23.76
C GLY A 125 9.53 0.03 22.36
N ARG A 126 9.80 1.33 22.19
CA ARG A 126 9.82 1.95 20.85
C ARG A 126 10.95 1.45 19.98
N VAL A 127 12.17 1.34 20.52
CA VAL A 127 13.32 0.77 19.79
C VAL A 127 13.03 -0.68 19.39
N GLN A 128 12.45 -1.47 20.29
CA GLN A 128 12.04 -2.84 19.99
C GLN A 128 10.98 -2.87 18.88
N TYR A 129 9.93 -2.05 18.98
CA TYR A 129 8.88 -1.96 17.97
C TYR A 129 9.44 -1.59 16.60
N GLN A 130 10.29 -0.55 16.56
CA GLN A 130 10.95 -0.04 15.36
C GLN A 130 11.81 -1.12 14.69
N HIS A 131 12.59 -1.87 15.46
CA HIS A 131 13.41 -2.95 14.92
C HIS A 131 12.57 -4.08 14.28
N ILE A 132 11.45 -4.45 14.90
CA ILE A 132 10.56 -5.47 14.33
C ILE A 132 9.80 -4.92 13.11
N GLN A 133 9.36 -3.66 13.15
CA GLN A 133 8.73 -2.98 12.02
C GLN A 133 9.65 -2.91 10.81
N GLU A 134 10.93 -2.61 11.03
CA GLU A 134 11.98 -2.63 10.01
C GLU A 134 12.07 -4.01 9.36
N GLY A 135 12.11 -5.08 10.16
CA GLY A 135 12.12 -6.45 9.63
C GLY A 135 10.89 -6.77 8.77
N LEU A 136 9.70 -6.31 9.15
CA LEU A 136 8.49 -6.46 8.33
C LEU A 136 8.57 -5.69 7.02
N TRP A 137 9.08 -4.46 7.06
CA TRP A 137 9.29 -3.66 5.86
C TRP A 137 10.25 -4.36 4.89
N GLN A 138 11.39 -4.85 5.38
CA GLN A 138 12.37 -5.59 4.56
C GLN A 138 11.75 -6.84 3.91
N LYS A 139 10.98 -7.63 4.66
CA LYS A 139 10.23 -8.77 4.11
C LYS A 139 9.20 -8.36 3.05
N SER A 140 8.65 -7.15 3.17
CA SER A 140 7.62 -6.64 2.27
C SER A 140 8.17 -6.21 0.90
N ILE A 141 9.44 -5.86 0.80
CA ILE A 141 10.07 -5.34 -0.42
C ILE A 141 9.91 -6.30 -1.62
N PRO A 142 10.36 -7.57 -1.55
CA PRO A 142 10.21 -8.48 -2.68
C PRO A 142 8.74 -8.74 -3.02
N LEU A 143 7.88 -8.88 -2.01
CA LEU A 143 6.45 -9.11 -2.22
C LEU A 143 5.77 -7.93 -2.94
N ARG A 144 6.14 -6.69 -2.62
CA ARG A 144 5.66 -5.48 -3.33
C ARG A 144 6.04 -5.55 -4.80
N ALA A 145 7.30 -5.87 -5.10
CA ALA A 145 7.77 -5.99 -6.48
C ALA A 145 6.99 -7.04 -7.25
N SER A 146 6.78 -8.23 -6.66
CA SER A 146 5.99 -9.30 -7.29
C SER A 146 4.53 -8.89 -7.53
N LEU A 147 3.88 -8.23 -6.56
CA LEU A 147 2.49 -7.76 -6.74
C LEU A 147 2.37 -6.71 -7.85
N ILE A 148 3.33 -5.79 -7.96
CA ILE A 148 3.38 -4.80 -9.03
C ILE A 148 3.57 -5.48 -10.38
N GLU A 149 4.51 -6.42 -10.48
CA GLU A 149 4.79 -7.15 -11.71
C GLU A 149 3.55 -7.89 -12.24
N GLU A 150 2.83 -8.58 -11.35
CA GLU A 150 1.59 -9.26 -11.72
C GLU A 150 0.48 -8.28 -12.11
N TYR A 151 0.35 -7.16 -11.41
CA TYR A 151 -0.60 -6.12 -11.79
C TYR A 151 -0.31 -5.55 -13.19
N GLU A 152 0.95 -5.31 -13.51
CA GLU A 152 1.34 -4.86 -14.84
C GLU A 152 1.08 -5.92 -15.92
N LYS A 153 1.26 -7.22 -15.62
CA LYS A 153 0.90 -8.31 -16.55
C LYS A 153 -0.59 -8.27 -16.88
N VAL A 154 -1.43 -8.11 -15.87
CA VAL A 154 -2.88 -7.96 -16.02
C VAL A 154 -3.22 -6.74 -16.88
N LEU A 155 -2.62 -5.58 -16.59
CA LEU A 155 -2.86 -4.37 -17.38
C LEU A 155 -2.42 -4.52 -18.84
N ARG A 156 -1.25 -5.12 -19.09
CA ARG A 156 -0.76 -5.39 -20.46
C ARG A 156 -1.73 -6.30 -21.22
N GLN A 157 -2.20 -7.38 -20.60
CA GLN A 157 -3.20 -8.26 -21.22
C GLN A 157 -4.51 -7.54 -21.50
N TYR A 158 -4.98 -6.71 -20.56
CA TYR A 158 -6.18 -5.91 -20.74
C TYR A 158 -6.06 -4.97 -21.95
N TYR A 159 -4.96 -4.23 -22.08
CA TYR A 159 -4.78 -3.31 -23.21
C TYR A 159 -4.65 -4.04 -24.55
N LEU A 160 -3.93 -5.18 -24.60
CA LEU A 160 -3.87 -6.01 -25.81
C LEU A 160 -5.24 -6.47 -26.28
N LEU A 161 -6.10 -6.92 -25.35
CA LEU A 161 -7.47 -7.33 -25.67
C LEU A 161 -8.35 -6.17 -26.14
N MET A 162 -8.09 -4.94 -25.69
CA MET A 162 -8.84 -3.76 -26.14
C MET A 162 -8.38 -3.29 -27.53
N GLU A 163 -7.08 -3.37 -27.83
CA GLU A 163 -6.53 -3.03 -29.15
C GLU A 163 -7.01 -3.99 -30.25
N GLU A 164 -7.15 -5.28 -29.95
CA GLU A 164 -7.73 -6.28 -30.88
C GLU A 164 -9.23 -6.07 -31.15
N GLN A 165 -9.93 -5.31 -30.31
CA GLN A 165 -11.36 -5.03 -30.43
C GLN A 165 -11.69 -3.71 -31.16
N GLU A 166 -10.70 -2.88 -31.49
CA GLU A 166 -10.89 -1.78 -32.41
C GLU A 166 -11.30 -2.36 -33.78
N PRO A 167 -12.50 -2.04 -34.31
CA PRO A 167 -12.94 -2.59 -35.57
C PRO A 167 -11.99 -2.08 -36.66
N GLY A 168 -11.12 -2.98 -37.15
CA GLY A 168 -10.39 -2.76 -38.40
C GLY A 168 -11.36 -2.22 -39.42
N GLU A 169 -11.00 -1.07 -40.01
CA GLU A 169 -11.76 -0.34 -41.02
C GLU A 169 -12.67 -1.30 -41.80
N ARG A 170 -13.97 -1.27 -41.48
CA ARG A 170 -14.97 -1.98 -42.29
C ARG A 170 -14.76 -1.47 -43.69
N GLY A 171 -14.22 -2.33 -44.56
CA GLY A 171 -13.87 -1.98 -45.92
C GLY A 171 -14.99 -1.16 -46.53
N GLU A 172 -14.67 0.10 -46.84
CA GLU A 172 -15.57 0.93 -47.63
C GLU A 172 -15.74 0.21 -48.96
N GLY A 173 -16.90 -0.43 -49.12
CA GLY A 173 -17.39 -0.84 -50.42
C GLY A 173 -17.45 0.40 -51.28
N SER A 174 -16.48 0.54 -52.17
CA SER A 174 -16.41 1.63 -53.13
C SER A 174 -17.59 1.51 -54.10
N ILE A 175 -18.67 2.23 -53.81
CA ILE A 175 -19.61 2.62 -54.86
C ILE A 175 -18.90 3.73 -55.62
N SER A 176 -18.31 3.35 -56.75
CA SER A 176 -17.69 4.26 -57.71
C SER A 176 -18.71 5.28 -58.21
N SER A 177 -18.56 6.53 -57.79
CA SER A 177 -19.21 7.69 -58.39
C SER A 177 -18.12 8.63 -58.92
N SER A 178 -18.06 8.73 -60.25
CA SER A 178 -17.11 9.50 -61.04
C SER A 178 -17.34 11.01 -60.98
N CYS A 179 -16.25 11.78 -60.86
CA CYS A 179 -15.97 13.17 -61.29
C CYS A 179 -15.10 13.82 -60.19
N GLY A 180 -13.93 14.42 -60.39
CA GLY A 180 -13.20 14.87 -61.56
C GLY A 180 -12.20 15.92 -61.08
N GLY A 181 -10.90 15.73 -61.36
CA GLY A 181 -9.87 16.77 -61.53
C GLY A 181 -9.39 17.60 -60.33
N GLY A 182 -8.08 17.52 -60.03
CA GLY A 182 -7.31 18.73 -59.66
C GLY A 182 -6.25 18.66 -58.55
N LYS A 183 -5.00 18.34 -58.95
CA LYS A 183 -3.70 18.90 -58.49
C LYS A 183 -3.23 18.80 -57.01
N GLN A 184 -2.27 17.89 -56.82
CA GLN A 184 -0.95 17.97 -56.13
C GLN A 184 -0.70 19.02 -55.02
N GLY A 185 -0.24 18.53 -53.85
CA GLY A 185 0.44 19.33 -52.81
C GLY A 185 1.13 18.46 -51.74
N LYS A 186 2.40 18.78 -51.43
CA LYS A 186 3.44 17.96 -50.76
C LYS A 186 3.22 17.54 -49.30
N GLN A 187 3.93 16.45 -48.98
CA GLN A 187 4.25 15.80 -47.70
C GLN A 187 4.78 16.73 -46.59
N HIS A 188 4.55 16.37 -45.31
CA HIS A 188 5.62 16.13 -44.33
C HIS A 188 5.10 15.34 -43.11
N ARG A 189 5.74 14.19 -42.87
CA ARG A 189 5.54 13.25 -41.76
C ARG A 189 6.50 13.62 -40.62
N ALA A 190 6.00 13.73 -39.39
CA ALA A 190 6.82 13.83 -38.19
C ALA A 190 6.56 12.61 -37.30
N THR A 191 7.62 11.84 -37.05
CA THR A 191 7.69 10.74 -36.08
C THR A 191 8.21 11.28 -34.74
N PRO A 192 7.73 10.80 -33.58
CA PRO A 192 8.51 10.88 -32.34
C PRO A 192 9.25 9.56 -32.11
N SER A 193 10.57 9.69 -31.92
CA SER A 193 11.50 8.64 -31.55
C SER A 193 11.37 8.26 -30.08
N SER A 194 11.36 6.95 -29.84
CA SER A 194 11.64 6.27 -28.58
C SER A 194 12.98 6.69 -27.95
N GLY A 195 13.00 6.86 -26.63
CA GLY A 195 14.21 7.09 -25.86
C GLY A 195 13.99 6.76 -24.39
N SER A 196 14.12 5.49 -24.05
CA SER A 196 14.13 4.92 -22.71
C SER A 196 15.32 5.39 -21.87
N SER A 197 15.11 5.67 -20.59
CA SER A 197 16.09 5.49 -19.52
C SER A 197 15.37 5.57 -18.17
N SER A 198 14.81 4.45 -17.73
CA SER A 198 14.35 4.31 -16.34
C SER A 198 15.54 3.92 -15.47
N THR A 199 16.05 4.88 -14.71
CA THR A 199 16.93 4.59 -13.57
C THR A 199 16.10 3.93 -12.47
N ASN A 200 16.42 2.67 -12.18
CA ASN A 200 15.86 1.93 -11.06
C ASN A 200 16.52 2.42 -9.76
N GLU A 201 16.13 3.61 -9.30
CA GLU A 201 16.46 4.12 -7.97
C GLU A 201 15.29 3.77 -7.05
N LEU A 202 15.35 2.58 -6.45
CA LEU A 202 14.64 2.31 -5.20
C LEU A 202 15.24 3.23 -4.14
N GLY A 203 14.71 4.45 -4.08
CA GLY A 203 15.13 5.50 -3.18
C GLY A 203 15.18 4.97 -1.75
N ARG A 204 16.24 5.33 -1.03
CA ARG A 204 16.31 5.24 0.44
C ARG A 204 15.08 5.93 1.01
N TYR A 205 14.07 5.15 1.39
CA TYR A 205 13.00 5.63 2.24
C TYR A 205 13.63 5.91 3.60
N ASP A 206 13.80 7.20 3.92
CA ASP A 206 14.13 7.63 5.26
C ASP A 206 12.90 7.33 6.13
N LEU A 207 12.99 6.26 6.91
CA LEU A 207 11.92 5.74 7.77
C LEU A 207 11.46 6.75 8.84
N TYR A 208 12.07 7.94 8.91
CA TYR A 208 11.88 8.92 9.97
C TYR A 208 11.61 10.35 9.50
N ARG A 209 11.22 10.57 8.24
CA ARG A 209 10.67 11.88 7.84
C ARG A 209 9.21 12.05 8.23
#